data_AF-A0A8S2XVF5-F1
#
_entry.id   AF-A0A8S2XVF5-F1
#
_cell.length_a   1.000
_cell.length_b   1.000
_cell.length_c   1.000
_cell.angle_alpha   90.00
_cell.angle_beta   90.00
_cell.angle_gamma   90.00
#
_symmetry.space_group_name_H-M   'P 1'
#
loop_
_entity.id
_entity.type
_entity.pdbx_description
1 polymer ?
#
loop_
_entity_poly.entity_id
_entity_poly.type
_entity_poly.pdbx_seq_one_letter_code
_entity_poly.pdbx_strand_id
1 'polypeptide(L)'
;MMLLLYLISIFNILQCSYSEQCPSSKFCLCSSDLTVITCTNRQLSDETFINLNSQLPQSTIVLNLSSNFVKSINSLTKLRNLQTLDLSFNKIESLPSNLFSKFPRLSSLYISNNSLKTIPKSFNEISNINLDISNNPFDCTCQLKWLIQWFKAINLLNKMNCQKSKQLLETDFCFNKRNYLFLTPEQSQIVYENDSFTLNCSSNTQIYWTLNEKLYSKNSTLTIPHLQLNHSGLWTCHSLNLNRSISVHVLNIQTNHFCQSLQMDTSK
;
A
#
# COMPACT_ATOMS: atom_id res chain seq x y z
N MET A 1 10.11 -5.20 -57.48
CA MET A 1 8.89 -5.04 -56.66
C MET A 1 8.79 -6.17 -55.62
N MET A 2 9.81 -6.36 -54.77
CA MET A 2 9.79 -7.38 -53.70
C MET A 2 10.81 -7.10 -52.58
N LEU A 3 11.26 -5.84 -52.46
CA LEU A 3 12.18 -5.38 -51.40
C LEU A 3 11.61 -4.21 -50.57
N LEU A 4 10.41 -3.73 -50.91
CA LEU A 4 9.73 -2.63 -50.21
C LEU A 4 8.71 -3.08 -49.15
N LEU A 5 8.44 -4.39 -49.04
CA LEU A 5 7.44 -4.95 -48.10
C LEU A 5 8.05 -5.44 -46.77
N TYR A 6 9.37 -5.59 -46.67
CA TYR A 6 10.05 -6.04 -45.45
C TYR A 6 10.39 -4.90 -44.46
N LEU A 7 10.29 -3.64 -44.89
CA LEU A 7 10.49 -2.48 -44.01
C LEU A 7 9.20 -2.05 -43.27
N ILE A 8 8.04 -2.61 -43.62
CA ILE A 8 6.74 -2.25 -43.00
C ILE A 8 6.43 -3.15 -41.79
N SER A 9 7.14 -4.28 -41.59
CA SER A 9 6.90 -5.17 -40.44
C SER A 9 7.79 -4.92 -39.21
N ILE A 10 8.67 -3.90 -39.24
CA ILE A 10 9.50 -3.50 -38.10
C ILE A 10 9.14 -2.10 -37.58
N PHE A 11 8.22 -1.39 -38.25
CA PHE A 11 7.84 -0.02 -37.89
C PHE A 11 6.54 0.11 -37.07
N ASN A 12 5.99 -0.97 -36.52
CA ASN A 12 4.68 -0.97 -35.83
C ASN A 12 4.71 -1.30 -34.33
N ILE A 13 5.86 -1.15 -33.65
CA ILE A 13 5.94 -1.35 -32.19
C ILE A 13 5.91 -0.03 -31.40
N LEU A 14 5.83 1.14 -32.05
CA LEU A 14 6.08 2.43 -31.37
C LEU A 14 5.11 3.57 -31.70
N GLN A 15 3.89 3.29 -32.14
CA GLN A 15 2.86 4.34 -32.26
C GLN A 15 1.65 3.98 -31.40
N CYS A 16 1.58 4.60 -30.22
CA CYS A 16 0.32 4.66 -29.49
C CYS A 16 -0.64 5.57 -30.26
N SER A 17 -1.85 5.09 -30.54
CA SER A 17 -2.86 5.82 -31.31
C SER A 17 -4.09 6.11 -30.45
N TYR A 18 -4.83 7.14 -30.82
CA TYR A 18 -6.18 7.35 -30.31
C TYR A 18 -7.08 6.22 -30.84
N SER A 19 -7.58 5.37 -29.94
CA SER A 19 -8.60 4.37 -30.23
C SER A 19 -9.86 4.75 -29.45
N GLU A 20 -11.05 4.61 -30.04
CA GLU A 20 -12.33 4.79 -29.31
C GLU A 20 -12.45 3.81 -28.12
N GLN A 21 -11.71 2.71 -28.15
CA GLN A 21 -11.65 1.71 -27.09
C GLN A 21 -10.59 2.06 -26.02
N CYS A 22 -9.76 3.09 -26.25
CA CYS A 22 -8.78 3.55 -25.27
C CYS A 22 -9.50 4.25 -24.11
N PRO A 23 -9.27 3.84 -22.85
CA PRO A 23 -9.88 4.47 -21.68
C PRO A 23 -9.63 5.97 -21.69
N SER A 24 -10.69 6.75 -21.49
CA SER A 24 -10.57 8.21 -21.50
C SER A 24 -9.80 8.68 -22.74
N SER A 25 -10.21 8.24 -23.94
CA SER A 25 -9.49 8.40 -25.21
C SER A 25 -9.02 9.83 -25.48
N LYS A 26 -9.66 10.87 -24.91
CA LYS A 26 -9.18 12.27 -24.97
C LYS A 26 -7.86 12.52 -24.21
N PHE A 27 -7.58 11.75 -23.18
CA PHE A 27 -6.51 11.93 -22.21
C PHE A 27 -5.42 10.85 -22.34
N CYS A 28 -5.78 9.61 -22.65
CA CYS A 28 -4.81 8.52 -22.71
C CYS A 28 -4.44 8.15 -24.14
N LEU A 29 -3.22 7.65 -24.29
CA LEU A 29 -2.72 6.98 -25.48
C LEU A 29 -2.63 5.49 -25.18
N CYS A 30 -3.04 4.65 -26.13
CA CYS A 30 -3.03 3.20 -25.97
C CYS A 30 -2.34 2.52 -27.16
N SER A 31 -1.76 1.34 -26.92
CA SER A 31 -1.44 0.39 -27.99
C SER A 31 -2.72 -0.17 -28.62
N SER A 32 -2.60 -0.70 -29.84
CA SER A 32 -3.73 -1.27 -30.59
C SER A 32 -4.39 -2.46 -29.88
N ASP A 33 -3.62 -3.22 -29.10
CA ASP A 33 -4.07 -4.36 -28.31
C ASP A 33 -4.48 -3.98 -26.86
N LEU A 34 -4.44 -2.68 -26.53
CA LEU A 34 -4.77 -2.12 -25.21
C LEU A 34 -3.94 -2.70 -24.04
N THR A 35 -2.76 -3.27 -24.32
CA THR A 35 -1.86 -3.78 -23.28
C THR A 35 -0.96 -2.69 -22.70
N VAL A 36 -0.71 -1.61 -23.45
CA VAL A 36 0.09 -0.45 -23.02
C VAL A 36 -0.81 0.77 -23.01
N ILE A 37 -0.94 1.41 -21.85
CA ILE A 37 -1.79 2.58 -21.64
C ILE A 37 -0.98 3.68 -20.97
N THR A 38 -0.95 4.86 -21.57
CA THR A 38 -0.21 6.02 -21.08
C THR A 38 -1.13 7.24 -20.99
N CYS A 39 -1.28 7.79 -19.79
CA CYS A 39 -2.07 8.98 -19.49
C CYS A 39 -1.21 10.04 -18.76
N THR A 40 0.05 10.19 -19.18
CA THR A 40 1.02 11.09 -18.57
C THR A 40 0.71 12.56 -18.84
N ASN A 41 0.89 13.43 -17.85
CA ASN A 41 0.74 14.89 -17.98
C ASN A 41 -0.65 15.32 -18.48
N ARG A 42 -1.69 14.76 -17.88
CA ARG A 42 -3.10 15.00 -18.26
C ARG A 42 -3.90 15.71 -17.17
N GLN A 43 -3.21 16.23 -16.16
CA GLN A 43 -3.82 16.90 -15.02
C GLN A 43 -4.85 16.01 -14.28
N LEU A 44 -4.64 14.69 -14.29
CA LEU A 44 -5.57 13.77 -13.65
C LEU A 44 -5.60 14.02 -12.13
N SER A 45 -6.76 14.44 -11.64
CA SER A 45 -7.12 14.48 -10.22
C SER A 45 -7.69 13.14 -9.78
N ASP A 46 -7.88 12.95 -8.46
CA ASP A 46 -8.51 11.73 -7.91
C ASP A 46 -9.88 11.45 -8.53
N GLU A 47 -10.71 12.47 -8.74
CA GLU A 47 -12.04 12.33 -9.35
C GLU A 47 -11.95 11.81 -10.79
N THR A 48 -11.10 12.42 -11.61
CA THR A 48 -10.91 11.97 -13.00
C THR A 48 -10.24 10.58 -13.06
N PHE A 49 -9.38 10.27 -12.10
CA PHE A 49 -8.73 8.97 -11.99
C PHE A 49 -9.72 7.86 -11.65
N ILE A 50 -10.73 8.09 -10.80
CA ILE A 50 -11.78 7.11 -10.51
C ILE A 50 -12.51 6.71 -11.80
N ASN A 51 -12.89 7.71 -12.61
CA ASN A 51 -13.55 7.48 -13.90
C ASN A 51 -12.65 6.72 -14.88
N LEU A 52 -11.40 7.16 -15.05
CA LEU A 52 -10.41 6.45 -15.87
C LEU A 52 -10.24 5.00 -15.41
N ASN A 53 -10.09 4.78 -14.11
CA ASN A 53 -9.83 3.47 -13.55
C ASN A 53 -10.96 2.49 -13.87
N SER A 54 -12.23 2.92 -13.84
CA SER A 54 -13.37 2.08 -14.23
C SER A 54 -13.25 1.52 -15.65
N GLN A 55 -12.62 2.28 -16.56
CA GLN A 55 -12.48 1.96 -17.99
C GLN A 55 -11.20 1.17 -18.32
N LEU A 56 -10.22 1.12 -17.42
CA LEU A 56 -8.96 0.40 -17.67
C LEU A 56 -9.20 -1.10 -17.99
N PRO A 57 -8.69 -1.63 -19.12
CA PRO A 57 -8.83 -3.03 -19.51
C PRO A 57 -8.05 -3.96 -18.59
N GLN A 58 -8.58 -5.17 -18.35
CA GLN A 58 -7.89 -6.20 -17.58
C GLN A 58 -6.66 -6.77 -18.29
N SER A 59 -6.56 -6.57 -19.61
CA SER A 59 -5.38 -6.91 -20.43
C SER A 59 -4.19 -5.97 -20.23
N THR A 60 -4.34 -4.86 -19.50
CA THR A 60 -3.26 -3.88 -19.29
C THR A 60 -2.03 -4.54 -18.66
N ILE A 61 -0.89 -4.42 -19.33
CA ILE A 61 0.44 -4.89 -18.92
C ILE A 61 1.29 -3.72 -18.46
N VAL A 62 1.21 -2.58 -19.16
CA VAL A 62 1.95 -1.35 -18.85
C VAL A 62 0.95 -0.22 -18.64
N LEU A 63 1.00 0.40 -17.46
CA LEU A 63 0.20 1.58 -17.14
C LEU A 63 1.12 2.72 -16.71
N ASN A 64 1.11 3.80 -17.48
CA ASN A 64 1.81 5.03 -17.15
C ASN A 64 0.82 6.15 -16.83
N LEU A 65 0.84 6.60 -15.58
CA LEU A 65 0.01 7.66 -15.01
C LEU A 65 0.87 8.81 -14.46
N SER A 66 2.13 8.90 -14.87
CA SER A 66 3.08 9.87 -14.32
C SER A 66 2.70 11.33 -14.61
N SER A 67 3.28 12.25 -13.85
CA SER A 67 3.08 13.70 -14.04
C SER A 67 1.60 14.12 -13.96
N ASN A 68 0.89 13.66 -12.95
CA ASN A 68 -0.51 14.01 -12.71
C ASN A 68 -0.70 14.54 -11.27
N PHE A 69 -1.95 14.67 -10.82
CA PHE A 69 -2.30 15.20 -9.50
C PHE A 69 -3.01 14.17 -8.63
N VAL A 70 -2.80 12.88 -8.90
CA VAL A 70 -3.44 11.78 -8.16
C VAL A 70 -2.83 11.69 -6.76
N LYS A 71 -3.68 11.66 -5.74
CA LYS A 71 -3.31 11.46 -4.33
C LYS A 71 -3.58 10.04 -3.84
N SER A 72 -4.52 9.34 -4.47
CA SER A 72 -4.99 8.04 -4.01
C SER A 72 -5.22 7.04 -5.15
N ILE A 73 -4.75 5.80 -4.97
CA ILE A 73 -4.78 4.74 -6.01
C ILE A 73 -5.59 3.51 -5.61
N ASN A 74 -6.69 3.70 -4.89
CA ASN A 74 -7.44 2.64 -4.19
C ASN A 74 -8.10 1.57 -5.08
N SER A 75 -7.96 1.64 -6.40
CA SER A 75 -8.88 0.97 -7.32
C SER A 75 -8.22 0.23 -8.49
N LEU A 76 -6.89 0.12 -8.53
CA LEU A 76 -6.17 -0.57 -9.62
C LEU A 76 -6.22 -2.12 -9.51
N THR A 77 -6.93 -2.68 -8.53
CA THR A 77 -6.88 -4.10 -8.13
C THR A 77 -7.36 -5.09 -9.20
N LYS A 78 -8.04 -4.63 -10.24
CA LYS A 78 -8.49 -5.48 -11.37
C LYS A 78 -7.37 -5.82 -12.35
N LEU A 79 -6.27 -5.07 -12.39
CA LEU A 79 -5.19 -5.19 -13.38
C LEU A 79 -4.20 -6.31 -13.02
N ARG A 80 -4.67 -7.55 -12.93
CA ARG A 80 -3.85 -8.71 -12.50
C ARG A 80 -2.67 -9.04 -13.45
N ASN A 81 -2.73 -8.55 -14.69
CA ASN A 81 -1.69 -8.75 -15.70
C ASN A 81 -0.60 -7.67 -15.69
N LEU A 82 -0.73 -6.66 -14.83
CA LEU A 82 0.16 -5.51 -14.80
C LEU A 82 1.59 -5.94 -14.46
N GLN A 83 2.53 -5.55 -15.31
CA GLN A 83 3.96 -5.79 -15.16
C GLN A 83 4.71 -4.48 -14.87
N THR A 84 4.28 -3.37 -15.48
CA THR A 84 4.88 -2.05 -15.27
C THR A 84 3.82 -1.05 -14.83
N LEU A 85 4.08 -0.38 -13.71
CA LEU A 85 3.26 0.71 -13.19
C LEU A 85 4.13 1.95 -12.94
N ASP A 86 3.84 3.03 -13.66
CA ASP A 86 4.46 4.33 -13.43
C ASP A 86 3.43 5.33 -12.87
N LEU A 87 3.67 5.74 -11.63
CA LEU A 87 2.92 6.72 -10.86
C LEU A 87 3.81 7.89 -10.44
N SER A 88 4.98 8.05 -11.05
CA SER A 88 5.94 9.09 -10.69
C SER A 88 5.37 10.49 -10.90
N PHE A 89 5.88 11.49 -10.17
CA PHE A 89 5.43 12.89 -10.29
C PHE A 89 3.91 13.06 -10.08
N ASN A 90 3.37 12.42 -9.05
CA ASN A 90 1.99 12.59 -8.60
C ASN A 90 1.97 13.26 -7.21
N LYS A 91 0.84 13.15 -6.50
CA LYS A 91 0.66 13.68 -5.15
C LYS A 91 0.30 12.57 -4.16
N ILE A 92 0.72 11.33 -4.44
CA ILE A 92 0.30 10.14 -3.68
C ILE A 92 0.85 10.22 -2.26
N GLU A 93 -0.04 10.18 -1.27
CA GLU A 93 0.32 10.28 0.15
C GLU A 93 0.43 8.91 0.84
N SER A 94 -0.37 7.94 0.37
CA SER A 94 -0.34 6.57 0.87
C SER A 94 -0.76 5.56 -0.22
N LEU A 95 -0.31 4.32 -0.05
CA LEU A 95 -0.68 3.19 -0.89
C LEU A 95 -1.56 2.22 -0.08
N PRO A 96 -2.57 1.56 -0.68
CA PRO A 96 -3.40 0.57 -0.01
C PRO A 96 -2.57 -0.58 0.58
N SER A 97 -2.95 -1.06 1.77
CA SER A 97 -2.21 -2.09 2.52
C SER A 97 -1.99 -3.39 1.75
N ASN A 98 -2.91 -3.75 0.85
CA ASN A 98 -2.91 -4.95 0.04
C ASN A 98 -2.70 -4.67 -1.45
N LEU A 99 -2.18 -3.50 -1.83
CA LEU A 99 -2.02 -3.13 -3.24
C LEU A 99 -1.19 -4.16 -4.01
N PHE A 100 -0.04 -4.54 -3.44
CA PHE A 100 0.95 -5.37 -4.12
C PHE A 100 0.53 -6.84 -4.23
N SER A 101 -0.29 -7.34 -3.30
CA SER A 101 -0.85 -8.70 -3.40
C SER A 101 -1.85 -8.86 -4.57
N LYS A 102 -2.28 -7.77 -5.20
CA LYS A 102 -3.15 -7.77 -6.38
C LYS A 102 -2.38 -7.74 -7.71
N PHE A 103 -1.06 -7.54 -7.68
CA PHE A 103 -0.22 -7.48 -8.87
C PHE A 103 0.86 -8.57 -8.86
N PRO A 104 0.47 -9.84 -9.01
CA PRO A 104 1.41 -10.97 -8.92
C PRO A 104 2.47 -11.00 -10.03
N ARG A 105 2.29 -10.19 -11.08
CA ARG A 105 3.20 -10.09 -12.24
C ARG A 105 4.01 -8.79 -12.27
N LEU A 106 3.87 -7.92 -11.26
CA LEU A 106 4.54 -6.62 -11.25
C LEU A 106 6.04 -6.80 -11.13
N SER A 107 6.77 -6.29 -12.12
CA SER A 107 8.24 -6.35 -12.19
C SER A 107 8.87 -4.97 -12.24
N SER A 108 8.11 -3.92 -12.56
CA SER A 108 8.58 -2.53 -12.57
C SER A 108 7.58 -1.59 -11.90
N LEU A 109 8.05 -0.82 -10.92
CA LEU A 109 7.26 0.18 -10.21
C LEU A 109 8.04 1.49 -10.07
N TYR A 110 7.44 2.56 -10.56
CA TYR A 110 7.97 3.92 -10.44
C TYR A 110 6.98 4.75 -9.65
N ILE A 111 7.37 5.15 -8.44
CA ILE A 111 6.55 5.98 -7.53
C ILE A 111 7.35 7.18 -7.01
N SER A 112 8.41 7.57 -7.72
CA SER A 112 9.24 8.70 -7.35
C SER A 112 8.51 10.04 -7.46
N ASN A 113 8.99 11.06 -6.73
CA ASN A 113 8.39 12.40 -6.72
C ASN A 113 6.90 12.37 -6.31
N ASN A 114 6.61 11.69 -5.21
CA ASN A 114 5.29 11.66 -4.57
C ASN A 114 5.41 12.17 -3.12
N SER A 115 4.34 12.04 -2.34
CA SER A 115 4.26 12.46 -0.94
C SER A 115 4.24 11.27 0.03
N LEU A 116 4.83 10.13 -0.37
CA LEU A 116 4.79 8.91 0.42
C LEU A 116 5.64 9.03 1.68
N LYS A 117 5.02 8.80 2.83
CA LYS A 117 5.70 8.69 4.13
C LYS A 117 6.11 7.26 4.47
N THR A 118 5.44 6.29 3.86
CA THR A 118 5.65 4.85 4.06
C THR A 118 5.22 4.07 2.82
N ILE A 119 5.55 2.78 2.78
CA ILE A 119 5.06 1.80 1.81
C ILE A 119 4.38 0.68 2.61
N PRO A 120 3.34 0.00 2.10
CA PRO A 120 2.72 -1.12 2.82
C PRO A 120 3.62 -2.36 2.88
N LYS A 121 3.51 -3.16 3.95
CA LYS A 121 4.31 -4.38 4.15
C LYS A 121 4.13 -5.44 3.05
N SER A 122 2.98 -5.44 2.36
CA SER A 122 2.75 -6.32 1.19
C SER A 122 3.77 -6.09 0.07
N PHE A 123 4.55 -5.01 0.11
CA PHE A 123 5.67 -4.79 -0.80
C PHE A 123 6.75 -5.88 -0.70
N ASN A 124 6.91 -6.50 0.47
CA ASN A 124 7.82 -7.64 0.64
C ASN A 124 7.39 -8.89 -0.13
N GLU A 125 6.15 -8.94 -0.64
CA GLU A 125 5.65 -10.06 -1.44
C GLU A 125 6.15 -10.00 -2.89
N ILE A 126 6.66 -8.84 -3.33
CA ILE A 126 7.23 -8.69 -4.67
C ILE A 126 8.73 -8.97 -4.63
N SER A 127 9.16 -9.96 -5.40
CA SER A 127 10.58 -10.29 -5.61
C SER A 127 11.06 -9.76 -6.96
N ASN A 128 12.34 -9.37 -7.06
CA ASN A 128 12.99 -8.92 -8.29
C ASN A 128 12.27 -7.77 -9.02
N ILE A 129 12.03 -6.66 -8.31
CA ILE A 129 11.35 -5.47 -8.85
C ILE A 129 12.35 -4.38 -9.26
N ASN A 130 12.19 -3.87 -10.49
CA ASN A 130 12.78 -2.61 -10.92
C ASN A 130 12.03 -1.46 -10.25
N LEU A 131 12.73 -0.74 -9.37
CA LEU A 131 12.10 0.19 -8.45
C LEU A 131 12.75 1.58 -8.47
N ASP A 132 11.90 2.59 -8.54
CA ASP A 132 12.23 3.97 -8.20
C ASP A 132 11.22 4.55 -7.21
N ILE A 133 11.71 4.88 -6.01
CA ILE A 133 10.95 5.51 -4.93
C ILE A 133 11.52 6.88 -4.54
N SER A 134 12.50 7.38 -5.31
CA SER A 134 13.24 8.58 -4.98
C SER A 134 12.33 9.80 -4.78
N ASN A 135 12.81 10.80 -4.06
CA ASN A 135 12.07 12.05 -3.83
C ASN A 135 10.69 11.85 -3.20
N ASN A 136 10.60 10.96 -2.21
CA ASN A 136 9.46 10.83 -1.32
C ASN A 136 9.85 11.19 0.11
N PRO A 137 8.98 11.84 0.89
CA PRO A 137 9.26 12.26 2.26
C PRO A 137 9.10 11.10 3.25
N PHE A 138 9.91 10.05 3.14
CA PHE A 138 9.79 8.89 4.02
C PHE A 138 10.03 9.26 5.48
N ASP A 139 9.10 8.85 6.35
CA ASP A 139 9.22 9.01 7.80
C ASP A 139 9.98 7.80 8.35
N CYS A 140 11.32 7.90 8.33
CA CYS A 140 12.24 6.84 8.75
C CYS A 140 12.26 6.64 10.27
N THR A 141 11.09 6.33 10.84
CA THR A 141 10.90 5.93 12.23
C THR A 141 11.03 4.41 12.38
N CYS A 142 10.84 3.90 13.60
CA CYS A 142 10.82 2.46 13.88
C CYS A 142 9.80 1.69 13.03
N GLN A 143 8.70 2.32 12.61
CA GLN A 143 7.66 1.71 11.78
C GLN A 143 8.19 1.33 10.39
N LEU A 144 9.17 2.08 9.87
CA LEU A 144 9.77 1.88 8.55
C LEU A 144 11.01 0.97 8.59
N LYS A 145 11.37 0.42 9.76
CA LYS A 145 12.55 -0.43 9.96
C LYS A 145 12.61 -1.60 8.97
N TRP A 146 11.49 -2.27 8.74
CA TRP A 146 11.42 -3.40 7.81
C TRP A 146 11.77 -2.99 6.38
N LEU A 147 11.29 -1.82 5.94
CA LEU A 147 11.48 -1.33 4.57
C LEU A 147 12.95 -0.94 4.39
N ILE A 148 13.54 -0.28 5.37
CA ILE A 148 14.97 0.03 5.38
C ILE A 148 15.82 -1.25 5.32
N GLN A 149 15.48 -2.27 6.13
CA GLN A 149 16.16 -3.56 6.10
C GLN A 149 16.06 -4.24 4.74
N TRP A 150 14.89 -4.16 4.11
CA TRP A 150 14.67 -4.68 2.77
C TRP A 150 15.52 -3.94 1.73
N PHE A 151 15.54 -2.60 1.74
CA PHE A 151 16.35 -1.79 0.82
C PHE A 151 17.85 -2.03 0.99
N LYS A 152 18.31 -2.30 2.22
CA LYS A 152 19.67 -2.76 2.49
C LYS A 152 19.94 -4.12 1.87
N ALA A 153 19.04 -5.09 2.04
CA ALA A 153 19.21 -6.44 1.52
C ALA A 153 19.32 -6.48 -0.01
N ILE A 154 18.70 -5.52 -0.71
CA ILE A 154 18.76 -5.42 -2.18
C ILE A 154 19.74 -4.35 -2.69
N ASN A 155 20.59 -3.78 -1.83
CA ASN A 155 21.57 -2.75 -2.18
C ASN A 155 20.99 -1.47 -2.83
N LEU A 156 19.78 -1.05 -2.46
CA LEU A 156 19.12 0.15 -2.99
C LEU A 156 18.89 1.24 -1.92
N LEU A 157 19.56 1.17 -0.76
CA LEU A 157 19.34 2.11 0.35
C LEU A 157 19.56 3.58 -0.06
N ASN A 158 20.48 3.84 -0.97
CA ASN A 158 20.77 5.17 -1.52
C ASN A 158 19.61 5.80 -2.29
N LYS A 159 18.61 5.02 -2.71
CA LYS A 159 17.40 5.52 -3.39
C LYS A 159 16.34 6.05 -2.42
N MET A 160 16.48 5.80 -1.12
CA MET A 160 15.53 6.24 -0.10
C MET A 160 16.08 7.47 0.65
N ASN A 161 15.29 8.55 0.69
CA ASN A 161 15.63 9.74 1.46
C ASN A 161 14.61 9.94 2.59
N CYS A 162 15.10 10.22 3.79
CA CYS A 162 14.27 10.46 4.97
C CYS A 162 13.94 11.95 5.12
N GLN A 163 12.68 12.30 5.37
CA GLN A 163 12.22 13.70 5.43
C GLN A 163 12.92 14.54 6.54
N LYS A 164 13.33 13.90 7.64
CA LYS A 164 13.86 14.57 8.85
C LYS A 164 15.32 14.26 9.20
N SER A 165 15.97 13.34 8.50
CA SER A 165 17.40 13.05 8.69
C SER A 165 18.14 13.14 7.37
N LYS A 166 19.08 14.09 7.26
CA LYS A 166 19.96 14.26 6.10
C LYS A 166 21.03 13.15 5.98
N GLN A 167 21.13 12.26 6.96
CA GLN A 167 22.12 11.18 6.94
C GLN A 167 21.48 9.87 7.40
N LEU A 168 21.42 8.91 6.48
CA LEU A 168 21.31 7.48 6.79
C LEU A 168 22.66 7.01 7.34
N LEU A 169 23.05 7.47 8.53
CA LEU A 169 24.26 6.97 9.19
C LEU A 169 24.04 5.49 9.54
N GLU A 170 24.95 4.64 9.05
CA GLU A 170 24.87 3.18 9.07
C GLU A 170 24.65 2.56 10.46
N THR A 171 24.83 3.33 11.54
CA THR A 171 24.87 2.83 12.92
C THR A 171 23.65 3.17 13.78
N ASP A 172 22.75 4.06 13.38
CA ASP A 172 21.66 4.55 14.26
C ASP A 172 20.27 4.49 13.61
N PHE A 173 19.88 3.29 13.17
CA PHE A 173 18.54 3.00 12.67
C PHE A 173 17.51 2.92 13.82
N CYS A 174 17.21 4.06 14.42
CA CYS A 174 16.03 4.43 15.21
C CYS A 174 16.31 5.81 15.83
N PHE A 175 16.11 6.91 15.08
CA PHE A 175 16.10 8.28 15.65
C PHE A 175 14.80 8.49 16.47
N ASN A 176 14.67 7.71 17.55
CA ASN A 176 14.15 8.12 18.84
C ASN A 176 14.38 6.99 19.85
N LYS A 177 15.64 6.73 20.25
CA LYS A 177 15.90 5.95 21.47
C LYS A 177 15.39 6.64 22.75
N ARG A 178 14.85 7.86 22.65
CA ARG A 178 14.16 8.54 23.74
C ARG A 178 12.70 8.76 23.35
N ASN A 179 11.83 7.96 23.94
CA ASN A 179 10.41 8.23 24.13
C ASN A 179 9.49 7.83 22.97
N TYR A 180 9.56 6.56 22.54
CA TYR A 180 8.62 5.99 21.55
C TYR A 180 7.61 5.03 22.18
N LEU A 181 6.42 4.98 21.59
CA LEU A 181 5.35 4.04 21.90
C LEU A 181 4.58 3.75 20.60
N PHE A 182 4.57 2.49 20.17
CA PHE A 182 3.92 2.04 18.95
C PHE A 182 3.03 0.83 19.25
N LEU A 183 1.95 0.70 18.49
CA LEU A 183 1.00 -0.41 18.60
C LEU A 183 0.75 -1.00 17.21
N THR A 184 0.67 -2.33 17.12
CA THR A 184 0.30 -3.02 15.89
C THR A 184 -0.80 -4.04 16.16
N PRO A 185 -1.87 -4.07 15.35
CA PRO A 185 -2.15 -3.15 14.23
C PRO A 185 -2.57 -1.75 14.68
N GLU A 186 -2.17 -0.70 13.96
CA GLU A 186 -2.42 0.71 14.32
C GLU A 186 -3.89 1.14 14.15
N GLN A 187 -4.66 0.39 13.36
CA GLN A 187 -6.06 0.66 13.06
C GLN A 187 -6.96 -0.29 13.84
N SER A 188 -8.18 0.17 14.15
CA SER A 188 -9.22 -0.66 14.76
C SER A 188 -9.45 -1.96 13.97
N GLN A 189 -9.68 -3.05 14.69
CA GLN A 189 -9.81 -4.39 14.13
C GLN A 189 -11.20 -4.94 14.35
N ILE A 190 -11.70 -5.67 13.36
CA ILE A 190 -12.87 -6.53 13.48
C ILE A 190 -12.34 -7.96 13.57
N VAL A 191 -12.69 -8.67 14.63
CA VAL A 191 -12.24 -10.04 14.90
C VAL A 191 -13.45 -10.92 15.21
N TYR A 192 -13.31 -12.23 15.00
CA TYR A 192 -14.40 -13.18 15.21
C TYR A 192 -14.21 -13.99 16.49
N GLU A 193 -15.32 -14.43 17.09
CA GLU A 193 -15.30 -15.28 18.28
C GLU A 193 -14.53 -16.58 18.02
N ASN A 194 -13.73 -17.03 19.00
CA ASN A 194 -12.80 -18.17 18.96
C ASN A 194 -11.54 -18.01 18.08
N ASP A 195 -11.39 -16.94 17.31
CA ASP A 195 -10.14 -16.67 16.60
C ASP A 195 -9.00 -16.34 17.58
N SER A 196 -7.78 -16.62 17.12
CA SER A 196 -6.58 -16.12 17.79
C SER A 196 -6.31 -14.68 17.35
N PHE A 197 -6.11 -13.77 18.30
CA PHE A 197 -5.81 -12.38 18.02
C PHE A 197 -4.56 -11.92 18.77
N THR A 198 -3.72 -11.15 18.09
CA THR A 198 -2.47 -10.66 18.68
C THR A 198 -2.35 -9.14 18.53
N LEU A 199 -2.09 -8.49 19.65
CA LEU A 199 -1.67 -7.10 19.73
C LEU A 199 -0.20 -7.06 20.12
N ASN A 200 0.57 -6.20 19.47
CA ASN A 200 1.92 -5.89 19.91
C ASN A 200 2.04 -4.42 20.24
N CYS A 201 2.71 -4.14 21.35
CA CYS A 201 3.10 -2.80 21.73
C CYS A 201 4.62 -2.74 21.92
N SER A 202 5.23 -1.73 21.32
CA SER A 202 6.68 -1.53 21.35
C SER A 202 6.98 -0.16 21.95
N SER A 203 7.83 -0.14 22.98
CA SER A 203 8.33 1.09 23.61
C SER A 203 9.77 0.91 24.05
N ASN A 204 10.50 2.01 24.20
CA ASN A 204 11.81 2.04 24.88
C ASN A 204 11.69 2.08 26.41
N THR A 205 10.47 2.01 26.94
CA THR A 205 10.17 2.06 28.38
C THR A 205 9.28 0.89 28.76
N GLN A 206 9.10 0.66 30.06
CA GLN A 206 8.13 -0.32 30.53
C GLN A 206 6.72 0.07 30.10
N ILE A 207 5.93 -0.94 29.71
CA ILE A 207 4.57 -0.76 29.23
C ILE A 207 3.58 -1.62 30.01
N TYR A 208 2.30 -1.31 29.86
CA TYR A 208 1.20 -2.19 30.26
C TYR A 208 -0.02 -1.99 29.36
N TRP A 209 -0.83 -3.02 29.27
CA TRP A 209 -2.08 -3.06 28.52
C TRP A 209 -3.27 -2.86 29.45
N THR A 210 -4.24 -2.08 28.99
CA THR A 210 -5.58 -2.03 29.57
C THR A 210 -6.64 -2.36 28.53
N LEU A 211 -7.68 -3.07 28.94
CA LEU A 211 -8.91 -3.24 28.18
C LEU A 211 -10.02 -2.48 28.92
N ASN A 212 -10.63 -1.49 28.27
CA ASN A 212 -11.65 -0.62 28.87
C ASN A 212 -11.18 -0.10 30.25
N GLU A 213 -9.95 0.45 30.26
CA GLU A 213 -9.26 1.02 31.43
C GLU A 213 -8.84 0.03 32.53
N LYS A 214 -9.18 -1.26 32.43
CA LYS A 214 -8.74 -2.29 33.38
C LYS A 214 -7.43 -2.92 32.96
N LEU A 215 -6.47 -3.03 33.88
CA LEU A 215 -5.17 -3.68 33.63
C LEU A 215 -5.36 -5.11 33.14
N TYR A 216 -4.73 -5.45 32.02
CA TYR A 216 -4.83 -6.78 31.40
C TYR A 216 -3.49 -7.51 31.36
N SER A 217 -2.40 -6.85 30.95
CA SER A 217 -1.09 -7.49 30.81
C SER A 217 0.05 -6.47 30.90
N LYS A 218 1.27 -6.94 31.16
CA LYS A 218 2.52 -6.15 31.10
C LYS A 218 3.46 -6.58 29.97
N ASN A 219 3.07 -7.58 29.19
CA ASN A 219 3.91 -8.10 28.10
C ASN A 219 3.84 -7.19 26.87
N SER A 220 4.94 -7.13 26.10
CA SER A 220 5.01 -6.43 24.82
C SER A 220 4.04 -7.00 23.79
N THR A 221 3.94 -8.31 23.73
CA THR A 221 3.01 -9.05 22.88
C THR A 221 1.88 -9.60 23.73
N LEU A 222 0.65 -9.34 23.29
CA LEU A 222 -0.57 -9.88 23.85
C LEU A 222 -1.23 -10.78 22.82
N THR A 223 -1.23 -12.10 23.09
CA THR A 223 -1.92 -13.07 22.24
C THR A 223 -3.09 -13.67 23.01
N ILE A 224 -4.29 -13.53 22.46
CA ILE A 224 -5.52 -14.13 22.97
C ILE A 224 -5.85 -15.29 22.02
N PRO A 225 -5.62 -16.55 22.43
CA PRO A 225 -5.79 -17.71 21.53
C PRO A 225 -7.26 -18.02 21.25
N HIS A 226 -8.16 -17.67 22.17
CA HIS A 226 -9.60 -17.91 22.05
C HIS A 226 -10.35 -16.62 22.41
N LEU A 227 -10.65 -15.81 21.40
CA LEU A 227 -11.39 -14.56 21.58
C LEU A 227 -12.82 -14.81 22.08
N GLN A 228 -13.20 -14.08 23.12
CA GLN A 228 -14.55 -14.06 23.68
C GLN A 228 -15.14 -12.64 23.59
N LEU A 229 -16.47 -12.51 23.67
CA LEU A 229 -17.18 -11.22 23.60
C LEU A 229 -16.65 -10.15 24.57
N ASN A 230 -16.24 -10.56 25.77
CA ASN A 230 -15.67 -9.68 26.80
C ASN A 230 -14.30 -9.08 26.43
N HIS A 231 -13.66 -9.53 25.35
CA HIS A 231 -12.42 -8.96 24.80
C HIS A 231 -12.69 -7.82 23.80
N SER A 232 -13.97 -7.54 23.50
CA SER A 232 -14.39 -6.38 22.70
C SER A 232 -14.24 -5.09 23.51
N GLY A 233 -13.65 -4.06 22.90
CA GLY A 233 -13.46 -2.78 23.58
C GLY A 233 -12.22 -2.01 23.12
N LEU A 234 -11.87 -1.01 23.92
CA LEU A 234 -10.71 -0.17 23.68
C LEU A 234 -9.48 -0.78 24.35
N TRP A 235 -8.61 -1.34 23.52
CA TRP A 235 -7.30 -1.84 23.95
C TRP A 235 -6.32 -0.69 23.93
N THR A 236 -5.70 -0.41 25.07
CA THR A 236 -4.73 0.69 25.20
C THR A 236 -3.43 0.17 25.74
N CYS A 237 -2.34 0.45 25.02
CA CYS A 237 -0.99 0.27 25.54
C CYS A 237 -0.53 1.59 26.13
N HIS A 238 -0.07 1.54 27.38
CA HIS A 238 0.45 2.68 28.11
C HIS A 238 1.95 2.53 28.32
N SER A 239 2.68 3.63 28.22
CA SER A 239 4.07 3.72 28.62
C SER A 239 4.18 4.38 30.00
N LEU A 240 4.84 3.70 30.93
CA LEU A 240 5.01 4.17 32.32
C LEU A 240 5.86 5.43 32.40
N ASN A 241 6.94 5.51 31.62
CA ASN A 241 7.92 6.61 31.74
C ASN A 241 7.67 7.74 30.75
N LEU A 242 6.83 7.54 29.73
CA LEU A 242 6.57 8.55 28.71
C LEU A 242 5.29 9.36 28.95
N ASN A 243 4.45 8.90 29.89
CA ASN A 243 3.09 9.43 30.09
C ASN A 243 2.32 9.52 28.75
N ARG A 244 2.45 8.47 27.93
CA ARG A 244 1.81 8.34 26.62
C ARG A 244 1.07 7.02 26.58
N SER A 245 -0.03 7.01 25.86
CA SER A 245 -0.79 5.81 25.56
C SER A 245 -1.20 5.81 24.09
N ILE A 246 -1.39 4.62 23.54
CA ILE A 246 -1.89 4.41 22.19
C ILE A 246 -2.96 3.33 22.24
N SER A 247 -4.07 3.57 21.54
CA SER A 247 -5.27 2.75 21.64
C SER A 247 -5.74 2.25 20.30
N VAL A 248 -6.36 1.09 20.31
CA VAL A 248 -7.03 0.48 19.17
C VAL A 248 -8.38 -0.08 19.62
N HIS A 249 -9.42 0.12 18.82
CA HIS A 249 -10.70 -0.49 19.11
C HIS A 249 -10.74 -1.88 18.46
N VAL A 250 -11.03 -2.90 19.26
CA VAL A 250 -11.26 -4.25 18.77
C VAL A 250 -12.74 -4.56 18.94
N LEU A 251 -13.41 -4.82 17.83
CA LEU A 251 -14.81 -5.25 17.78
C LEU A 251 -14.84 -6.75 17.55
N ASN A 252 -15.29 -7.49 18.56
CA ASN A 252 -15.51 -8.92 18.44
C ASN A 252 -16.94 -9.19 17.95
N ILE A 253 -17.09 -9.91 16.83
CA ILE A 253 -18.38 -10.29 16.24
C ILE A 253 -18.59 -11.80 16.44
N GLN A 254 -19.76 -12.19 16.96
CA GLN A 254 -20.16 -13.59 16.99
C GLN A 254 -20.33 -14.12 15.57
N THR A 255 -19.72 -15.25 15.26
CA THR A 255 -19.84 -15.92 13.95
C THR A 255 -21.27 -16.38 13.63
N ASN A 256 -22.19 -16.34 14.59
CA ASN A 256 -23.61 -16.54 14.38
C ASN A 256 -24.34 -15.18 14.40
N HIS A 257 -24.44 -14.51 13.24
CA HIS A 257 -25.62 -13.71 12.84
C HIS A 257 -25.48 -13.01 11.47
N PHE A 258 -24.31 -13.01 10.81
CA PHE A 258 -24.15 -12.34 9.51
C PHE A 258 -24.45 -13.21 8.26
N CYS A 259 -24.44 -14.54 8.39
CA CYS A 259 -24.72 -15.45 7.26
C CYS A 259 -26.22 -15.73 7.01
N GLN A 260 -27.14 -15.18 7.80
CA GLN A 260 -28.59 -15.39 7.61
C GLN A 260 -29.32 -14.24 6.91
N SER A 261 -28.65 -13.12 6.61
CA SER A 261 -29.27 -11.96 5.92
C SER A 261 -28.91 -11.85 4.42
N LEU A 262 -28.16 -12.80 3.87
CA LEU A 262 -27.80 -12.86 2.43
C LEU A 262 -28.52 -13.99 1.66
N GLN A 263 -29.51 -14.66 2.27
CA GLN A 263 -30.33 -15.71 1.65
C GLN A 263 -31.84 -15.41 1.56
N MET A 264 -32.26 -14.17 1.80
CA MET A 264 -33.65 -13.73 1.54
C MET A 264 -33.67 -12.52 0.60
N ASP A 265 -33.25 -12.68 -0.65
CA ASP A 265 -33.70 -11.78 -1.73
C ASP A 265 -33.45 -12.36 -3.14
N THR A 266 -33.80 -13.63 -3.34
CA THR A 266 -33.96 -14.20 -4.70
C THR A 266 -35.18 -15.11 -4.75
N SER A 267 -36.38 -14.53 -4.60
CA SER A 267 -37.63 -15.13 -5.07
C SER A 267 -38.76 -14.10 -5.12
N LYS A 268 -38.83 -13.37 -6.23
CA LYS A 268 -40.07 -12.98 -6.91
C LYS A 268 -39.76 -12.52 -8.34
#